data_AF-A0A1G3HII2-F1
#
_entry.id   AF-A0A1G3HII2-F1
#
_cell.length_a   1.000
_cell.length_b   1.000
_cell.length_c   1.000
_cell.angle_alpha   90.00
_cell.angle_beta   90.00
_cell.angle_gamma   90.00
#
_symmetry.space_group_name_H-M   'P 1'
#
loop_
_entity.id
_entity.type
_entity.pdbx_description
1 polymer ?
#
loop_
_entity_poly.entity_id
_entity_poly.type
_entity_poly.pdbx_seq_one_letter_code
_entity_poly.pdbx_strand_id
1 'polypeptide(L)'
;MRQVFACLLCALLMASAQAEDTSQASAATAAAAALEVVPQRTGYAFAQPEILLRQRLFGLAHGLSLLAAACLDLPGYSQAIQDAYAAWHARQGKAIDTIVHDLAAYYFGPRAGEAQWPDLSRALNLADNIQPALSEITLHAACASLPEAIARPRYALDKLLAGSAEPETPPNGVAAAAPAPTMQKPAE
;
A
#
# COMPACT_ATOMS: atom_id res chain seq x y z
N MET A 1 -44.26 52.55 -28.25
CA MET A 1 -42.98 52.84 -28.93
C MET A 1 -41.89 52.73 -27.86
N ARG A 2 -41.29 51.54 -27.68
CA ARG A 2 -40.02 51.15 -28.33
C ARG A 2 -38.96 52.23 -28.09
N GLN A 3 -38.20 52.16 -26.98
CA GLN A 3 -36.78 52.59 -26.94
C GLN A 3 -36.03 52.52 -25.59
N VAL A 4 -36.58 52.04 -24.47
CA VAL A 4 -35.83 52.13 -23.18
C VAL A 4 -35.11 50.83 -22.75
N PHE A 5 -35.29 49.71 -23.45
CA PHE A 5 -34.77 48.40 -23.00
C PHE A 5 -33.39 47.98 -23.54
N ALA A 6 -32.68 48.84 -24.29
CA ALA A 6 -31.50 48.41 -25.04
C ALA A 6 -30.13 48.66 -24.35
N CYS A 7 -30.05 49.44 -23.26
CA CYS A 7 -28.74 49.77 -22.66
C CYS A 7 -28.39 49.06 -21.35
N LEU A 8 -29.31 48.31 -20.74
CA LEU A 8 -29.05 47.62 -19.46
C LEU A 8 -28.54 46.18 -19.61
N LEU A 9 -28.51 45.63 -20.83
CA LEU A 9 -28.09 44.24 -21.08
C LEU A 9 -26.60 44.08 -21.42
N CYS A 10 -25.84 45.16 -21.67
CA CYS A 10 -24.41 45.05 -21.95
C CYS A 10 -23.49 45.14 -20.73
N ALA A 11 -23.98 45.53 -19.54
CA ALA A 11 -23.14 45.71 -18.36
C ALA A 11 -23.12 44.49 -17.41
N LEU A 12 -24.02 43.52 -17.57
CA LEU A 12 -24.13 42.36 -16.68
C LEU A 12 -23.43 41.08 -17.19
N LEU A 13 -22.80 41.13 -18.36
CA LEU A 13 -22.13 39.97 -18.98
C LEU A 13 -20.60 39.95 -18.78
N MET A 14 -20.00 40.93 -18.10
CA MET A 14 -18.54 41.04 -17.93
C MET A 14 -18.05 40.78 -16.50
N ALA A 15 -18.93 40.46 -15.54
CA ALA A 15 -18.55 40.30 -14.12
C ALA A 15 -18.39 38.85 -13.65
N SER A 16 -18.71 37.84 -14.47
CA SER A 16 -18.71 36.43 -14.03
C SER A 16 -17.43 35.66 -14.38
N ALA A 17 -16.50 36.25 -15.12
CA ALA A 17 -15.33 35.52 -15.66
C ALA A 17 -14.09 35.50 -14.74
N GLN A 18 -14.18 36.00 -13.51
CA GLN A 18 -13.02 36.12 -12.59
C GLN A 18 -13.13 35.22 -11.34
N ALA A 19 -14.17 34.39 -11.23
CA ALA A 19 -14.36 33.54 -10.05
C ALA A 19 -13.82 32.10 -10.19
N GLU A 20 -13.43 31.67 -11.39
CA GLU A 20 -13.02 30.28 -11.63
C GLU A 20 -11.49 30.06 -11.52
N ASP A 21 -10.69 31.12 -11.57
CA ASP A 21 -9.22 31.00 -11.63
C ASP A 21 -8.55 30.86 -10.24
N THR A 22 -9.23 31.28 -9.16
CA THR A 22 -8.66 31.21 -7.80
C THR A 22 -8.96 29.89 -7.09
N SER A 23 -10.01 29.16 -7.51
CA SER A 23 -10.36 27.87 -6.88
C SER A 23 -9.52 26.70 -7.40
N GLN A 24 -8.96 26.81 -8.62
CA GLN A 24 -8.10 25.77 -9.19
C GLN A 24 -6.64 25.88 -8.70
N ALA A 25 -6.22 27.09 -8.29
CA ALA A 25 -4.89 27.32 -7.69
C ALA A 25 -4.74 26.75 -6.26
N SER A 26 -5.84 26.42 -5.57
CA SER A 26 -5.81 25.83 -4.23
C SER A 26 -6.01 24.30 -4.22
N ALA A 27 -6.42 23.69 -5.34
CA ALA A 27 -6.67 22.25 -5.45
C ALA A 27 -5.45 21.46 -5.94
N ALA A 28 -4.40 22.14 -6.41
CA ALA A 28 -3.07 21.59 -6.45
C ALA A 28 -2.49 21.65 -5.03
N THR A 29 -2.97 20.77 -4.16
CA THR A 29 -2.24 20.42 -2.93
C THR A 29 -0.83 20.11 -3.39
N ALA A 30 0.13 20.97 -3.03
CA ALA A 30 1.53 20.74 -3.32
C ALA A 30 1.83 19.31 -2.88
N ALA A 31 2.13 18.42 -3.84
CA ALA A 31 2.54 17.07 -3.54
C ALA A 31 3.73 17.22 -2.60
N ALA A 32 3.53 16.94 -1.31
CA ALA A 32 4.56 17.08 -0.32
C ALA A 32 5.78 16.29 -0.82
N ALA A 33 6.95 16.92 -0.79
CA ALA A 33 8.16 16.30 -1.29
C ALA A 33 8.34 14.93 -0.63
N ALA A 34 8.59 13.90 -1.44
CA ALA A 34 8.75 12.54 -0.95
C ALA A 34 9.81 12.47 0.15
N LEU A 35 9.55 11.72 1.21
CA LEU A 35 10.54 11.51 2.24
C LEU A 35 11.75 10.73 1.70
N GLU A 36 12.94 11.21 2.03
CA GLU A 36 14.18 10.53 1.68
C GLU A 36 14.41 9.34 2.61
N VAL A 37 14.69 8.17 2.00
CA VAL A 37 15.03 6.95 2.73
C VAL A 37 16.47 7.04 3.24
N VAL A 38 16.73 6.51 4.44
CA VAL A 38 18.10 6.33 4.94
C VAL A 38 18.90 5.46 3.96
N PRO A 39 20.05 5.92 3.41
CA PRO A 39 20.69 5.28 2.26
C PRO A 39 21.00 3.78 2.42
N GLN A 40 21.32 3.33 3.63
CA GLN A 40 21.65 1.92 3.94
C GLN A 40 20.42 1.03 4.19
N ARG A 41 19.21 1.58 4.10
CA ARG A 41 17.96 0.90 4.46
C ARG A 41 17.00 0.74 3.30
N THR A 42 17.48 0.81 2.06
CA THR A 42 16.64 0.62 0.87
C THR A 42 16.31 -0.86 0.62
N GLY A 43 15.15 -1.14 0.02
CA GLY A 43 14.75 -2.50 -0.34
C GLY A 43 14.46 -3.42 0.86
N TYR A 44 14.58 -4.74 0.65
CA TYR A 44 14.28 -5.77 1.65
C TYR A 44 15.40 -5.93 2.69
N ALA A 45 15.03 -5.95 3.96
CA ALA A 45 15.93 -6.00 5.11
C ALA A 45 16.25 -7.45 5.52
N PHE A 46 16.87 -8.24 4.63
CA PHE A 46 17.15 -9.67 4.88
C PHE A 46 17.97 -9.95 6.15
N ALA A 47 18.77 -8.98 6.61
CA ALA A 47 19.54 -9.08 7.85
C ALA A 47 18.71 -8.79 9.12
N GLN A 48 17.45 -8.38 9.01
CA GLN A 48 16.57 -8.01 10.12
C GLN A 48 15.22 -8.73 9.95
N PRO A 49 15.09 -9.98 10.43
CA PRO A 49 13.90 -10.81 10.18
C PRO A 49 12.57 -10.15 10.57
N GLU A 50 12.57 -9.42 11.69
CA GLU A 50 11.42 -8.66 12.17
C GLU A 50 10.98 -7.56 11.19
N ILE A 51 11.93 -6.84 10.60
CA ILE A 51 11.64 -5.82 9.58
C ILE A 51 11.21 -6.50 8.29
N LEU A 52 11.89 -7.57 7.88
CA LEU A 52 11.54 -8.33 6.67
C LEU A 52 10.09 -8.84 6.72
N LEU A 53 9.64 -9.34 7.87
CA LEU A 53 8.25 -9.74 8.06
C LEU A 53 7.30 -8.56 7.85
N ARG A 54 7.57 -7.40 8.47
CA ARG A 54 6.75 -6.20 8.32
C ARG A 54 6.71 -5.72 6.87
N GLN A 55 7.83 -5.77 6.16
CA GLN A 55 7.91 -5.43 4.73
C GLN A 55 6.99 -6.35 3.90
N ARG A 56 7.02 -7.66 4.17
CA ARG A 56 6.13 -8.64 3.53
C ARG A 56 4.66 -8.36 3.84
N LEU A 57 4.32 -8.11 5.10
CA LEU A 57 2.93 -7.87 5.52
C LEU A 57 2.40 -6.55 4.99
N PHE A 58 3.23 -5.50 4.94
CA PHE A 58 2.89 -4.23 4.29
C PHE A 58 2.63 -4.44 2.79
N GLY A 59 3.51 -5.16 2.09
CA GLY A 59 3.31 -5.50 0.68
C GLY A 59 2.01 -6.25 0.43
N LEU A 60 1.62 -7.17 1.32
CA LEU A 60 0.35 -7.86 1.26
C LEU A 60 -0.85 -6.92 1.44
N ALA A 61 -0.80 -6.04 2.46
CA ALA A 61 -1.85 -5.05 2.71
C ALA A 61 -1.99 -4.07 1.53
N HIS A 62 -0.87 -3.65 0.95
CA HIS A 62 -0.83 -2.77 -0.21
C HIS A 62 -1.39 -3.43 -1.48
N GLY A 63 -1.02 -4.69 -1.75
CA GLY A 63 -1.61 -5.44 -2.86
C GLY A 63 -3.13 -5.58 -2.73
N LEU A 64 -3.63 -5.83 -1.52
CA LEU A 64 -5.07 -5.87 -1.25
C LEU A 64 -5.74 -4.50 -1.45
N SER A 65 -5.11 -3.39 -1.04
CA SER A 65 -5.66 -2.05 -1.27
C SER A 65 -5.76 -1.73 -2.76
N LEU A 66 -4.73 -2.07 -3.54
CA LEU A 66 -4.73 -1.85 -4.98
C LEU A 66 -5.78 -2.71 -5.70
N LEU A 67 -5.89 -3.98 -5.33
CA LEU A 67 -6.90 -4.87 -5.89
C LEU A 67 -8.32 -4.41 -5.54
N ALA A 68 -8.57 -4.07 -4.26
CA ALA A 68 -9.87 -3.55 -3.84
C ALA A 68 -10.24 -2.29 -4.61
N ALA A 69 -9.32 -1.32 -4.73
CA ALA A 69 -9.54 -0.10 -5.50
C ALA A 69 -9.90 -0.40 -6.97
N ALA A 70 -9.10 -1.24 -7.64
CA ALA A 70 -9.39 -1.63 -9.04
C ALA A 70 -10.73 -2.35 -9.20
N CYS A 71 -11.17 -3.12 -8.19
CA CYS A 71 -12.45 -3.80 -8.22
C CYS A 71 -13.65 -2.87 -7.99
N LEU A 72 -13.47 -1.74 -7.30
CA LEU A 72 -14.54 -0.75 -7.11
C LEU A 72 -14.96 -0.10 -8.43
N ASP A 73 -14.04 0.01 -9.39
CA ASP A 73 -14.27 0.54 -10.73
C ASP A 73 -15.04 -0.45 -11.65
N LEU A 74 -15.21 -1.71 -11.23
CA LEU A 74 -15.94 -2.71 -12.01
C LEU A 74 -17.43 -2.80 -11.62
N PRO A 75 -18.35 -2.64 -12.60
CA PRO A 75 -19.78 -2.84 -12.36
C PRO A 75 -20.08 -4.24 -11.81
N GLY A 76 -20.95 -4.30 -10.80
CA GLY A 76 -21.40 -5.54 -10.18
C GLY A 76 -20.55 -6.04 -9.00
N TYR A 77 -19.37 -5.44 -8.75
CA TYR A 77 -18.51 -5.82 -7.62
C TYR A 77 -18.44 -4.79 -6.49
N SER A 78 -18.70 -3.51 -6.77
CA SER A 78 -18.36 -2.40 -5.86
C SER A 78 -18.87 -2.59 -4.43
N GLN A 79 -20.16 -2.95 -4.23
CA GLN A 79 -20.72 -3.11 -2.88
C GLN A 79 -20.06 -4.26 -2.10
N ALA A 80 -19.99 -5.45 -2.70
CA ALA A 80 -19.41 -6.62 -2.04
C ALA A 80 -17.92 -6.42 -1.70
N ILE A 81 -17.18 -5.72 -2.58
CA ILE A 81 -15.77 -5.38 -2.37
C ILE A 81 -15.62 -4.35 -1.26
N GLN A 82 -16.43 -3.30 -1.25
CA GLN A 82 -16.42 -2.28 -0.21
C GLN A 82 -16.67 -2.91 1.17
N ASP A 83 -17.70 -3.75 1.28
CA ASP A 83 -18.06 -4.40 2.54
C ASP A 83 -16.95 -5.36 3.02
N ALA A 84 -16.44 -6.19 2.13
CA ALA A 84 -15.39 -7.15 2.47
C ALA A 84 -14.08 -6.46 2.86
N TYR A 85 -13.66 -5.45 2.10
CA TYR A 85 -12.43 -4.72 2.38
C TYR A 85 -12.55 -3.89 3.66
N ALA A 86 -13.66 -3.19 3.88
CA ALA A 86 -13.90 -2.45 5.12
C ALA A 86 -13.90 -3.37 6.34
N ALA A 87 -14.57 -4.52 6.26
CA ALA A 87 -14.61 -5.50 7.34
C ALA A 87 -13.22 -6.08 7.63
N TRP A 88 -12.42 -6.38 6.60
CA TRP A 88 -11.04 -6.83 6.77
C TRP A 88 -10.17 -5.73 7.39
N HIS A 89 -10.21 -4.51 6.85
CA HIS A 89 -9.41 -3.39 7.32
C HIS A 89 -9.72 -3.07 8.79
N ALA A 90 -11.00 -3.10 9.19
CA ALA A 90 -11.41 -2.90 10.58
C ALA A 90 -10.81 -3.95 11.54
N ARG A 91 -10.72 -5.22 11.12
CA ARG A 91 -10.09 -6.28 11.93
C ARG A 91 -8.56 -6.15 11.97
N GLN A 92 -7.95 -5.65 10.90
CA GLN A 92 -6.50 -5.63 10.72
C GLN A 92 -5.84 -4.28 11.08
N GLY A 93 -6.63 -3.23 11.34
CA GLY A 93 -6.15 -1.86 11.52
C GLY A 93 -4.97 -1.74 12.50
N LYS A 94 -5.08 -2.32 13.71
CA LYS A 94 -3.99 -2.27 14.70
C LYS A 94 -2.68 -2.91 14.20
N ALA A 95 -2.78 -4.01 13.47
CA ALA A 95 -1.61 -4.68 12.90
C ALA A 95 -0.99 -3.83 11.78
N ILE A 96 -1.83 -3.24 10.93
CA ILE A 96 -1.41 -2.31 9.88
C ILE A 96 -0.70 -1.10 10.49
N ASP A 97 -1.27 -0.48 11.54
CA ASP A 97 -0.67 0.67 12.22
C ASP A 97 0.71 0.33 12.79
N THR A 98 0.84 -0.85 13.40
CA THR A 98 2.11 -1.34 13.94
C THR A 98 3.14 -1.54 12.83
N ILE A 99 2.74 -2.18 11.73
CA ILE A 99 3.61 -2.40 10.56
C ILE A 99 4.06 -1.05 9.97
N VAL A 100 3.14 -0.11 9.77
CA VAL A 100 3.42 1.22 9.22
C VAL A 100 4.38 1.98 10.13
N HIS A 101 4.11 2.01 11.43
CA HIS A 101 4.98 2.67 12.41
C HIS A 101 6.40 2.11 12.38
N ASP A 102 6.54 0.78 12.44
CA ASP A 102 7.85 0.13 12.52
C ASP A 102 8.64 0.28 11.22
N LEU A 103 7.98 0.20 10.07
CA LEU A 103 8.63 0.45 8.78
C LEU A 103 9.00 1.93 8.60
N ALA A 104 8.18 2.86 9.09
CA ALA A 104 8.51 4.27 9.05
C ALA A 104 9.75 4.58 9.89
N ALA A 105 9.83 4.02 11.10
CA ALA A 105 11.02 4.10 11.95
C ALA A 105 12.26 3.50 11.27
N TYR A 106 12.09 2.37 10.58
CA TYR A 106 13.16 1.75 9.81
C TYR A 106 13.62 2.64 8.65
N TYR A 107 12.75 3.01 7.72
CA TYR A 107 13.16 3.69 6.49
C TYR A 107 13.54 5.17 6.68
N PHE A 108 12.89 5.88 7.61
CA PHE A 108 12.99 7.35 7.70
C PHE A 108 13.60 7.85 9.03
N GLY A 109 13.86 6.97 9.99
CA GLY A 109 14.55 7.31 11.23
C GLY A 109 13.90 8.47 11.98
N PRO A 110 14.60 9.60 12.24
CA PRO A 110 14.02 10.76 12.93
C PRO A 110 12.76 11.34 12.30
N ARG A 111 12.56 11.15 10.99
CA ARG A 111 11.40 11.65 10.24
C ARG A 111 10.25 10.64 10.14
N ALA A 112 10.30 9.55 10.88
CA ALA A 112 9.28 8.50 10.85
C ALA A 112 7.86 9.01 11.10
N GLY A 113 7.69 10.02 11.97
CA GLY A 113 6.38 10.62 12.26
C GLY A 113 5.76 11.39 11.09
N GLU A 114 6.53 11.72 10.06
CA GLU A 114 6.05 12.37 8.84
C GLU A 114 5.57 11.36 7.79
N ALA A 115 6.02 10.10 7.88
CA ALA A 115 5.87 9.12 6.83
C ALA A 115 4.42 8.71 6.61
N GLN A 116 4.01 8.72 5.34
CA GLN A 116 2.70 8.27 4.90
C GLN A 116 2.80 6.95 4.13
N TRP A 117 1.67 6.31 3.89
CA TRP A 117 1.60 5.08 3.11
C TRP A 117 2.36 5.14 1.76
N PRO A 118 2.26 6.21 0.95
CA PRO A 118 2.99 6.30 -0.31
C PRO A 118 4.51 6.39 -0.15
N ASP A 119 5.00 6.96 0.96
CA ASP A 119 6.45 6.98 1.26
C ASP A 119 6.96 5.55 1.48
N LEU A 120 6.21 4.74 2.23
CA LEU A 120 6.55 3.34 2.47
C LEU A 120 6.48 2.48 1.20
N SER A 121 5.44 2.65 0.38
CA SER A 121 5.34 1.97 -0.91
C SER A 121 6.53 2.30 -1.82
N ARG A 122 6.97 3.57 -1.87
CA ARG A 122 8.18 3.96 -2.61
C ARG A 122 9.45 3.38 -2.02
N ALA A 123 9.63 3.42 -0.70
CA ALA A 123 10.81 2.88 -0.03
C ALA A 123 11.00 1.37 -0.27
N LEU A 124 9.88 0.66 -0.44
CA LEU A 124 9.82 -0.76 -0.78
C LEU A 124 9.81 -1.06 -2.29
N ASN A 125 9.81 -0.03 -3.14
CA ASN A 125 9.67 -0.15 -4.59
C ASN A 125 8.46 -1.00 -5.00
N LEU A 126 7.31 -0.77 -4.36
CA LEU A 126 6.06 -1.43 -4.70
C LEU A 126 5.36 -0.72 -5.86
N ALA A 127 4.68 -1.49 -6.70
CA ALA A 127 3.86 -0.94 -7.78
C ALA A 127 2.70 -0.11 -7.22
N ASP A 128 2.32 0.94 -7.95
CA ASP A 128 1.16 1.80 -7.64
C ASP A 128 -0.14 1.33 -8.31
N ASN A 129 -0.06 0.24 -9.08
CA ASN A 129 -1.18 -0.31 -9.84
C ASN A 129 -1.15 -1.85 -9.82
N ILE A 130 -2.33 -2.47 -9.82
CA ILE A 130 -2.47 -3.92 -9.62
C ILE A 130 -2.21 -4.75 -10.89
N GLN A 131 -2.31 -4.15 -12.09
CA GLN A 131 -2.37 -4.92 -13.34
C GLN A 131 -1.12 -5.76 -13.64
N PRO A 132 0.12 -5.28 -13.39
CA PRO A 132 1.32 -6.09 -13.53
C PRO A 132 1.30 -7.34 -12.64
N ALA A 133 0.66 -7.27 -11.47
CA ALA A 133 0.60 -8.37 -10.51
C ALA A 133 -0.49 -9.41 -10.85
N LEU A 134 -1.50 -9.04 -11.64
CA LEU A 134 -2.56 -9.97 -12.05
C LEU A 134 -2.07 -11.03 -13.04
N SER A 135 -1.07 -10.70 -13.89
CA SER A 135 -0.50 -11.62 -14.88
C SER A 135 -1.60 -12.28 -15.74
N GLU A 136 -1.82 -13.60 -15.62
CA GLU A 136 -2.83 -14.36 -16.37
C GLU A 136 -4.24 -14.31 -15.76
N ILE A 137 -4.37 -13.83 -14.52
CA ILE A 137 -5.67 -13.73 -13.84
C ILE A 137 -6.37 -12.46 -14.33
N THR A 138 -7.60 -12.58 -14.81
CA THR A 138 -8.37 -11.38 -15.16
C THR A 138 -8.79 -10.61 -13.91
N LEU A 139 -8.85 -9.28 -14.01
CA LEU A 139 -9.37 -8.45 -12.91
C LEU A 139 -10.76 -8.91 -12.47
N HIS A 140 -11.62 -9.32 -13.42
CA HIS A 140 -12.95 -9.85 -13.12
C HIS A 140 -12.91 -11.09 -12.22
N ALA A 141 -12.05 -12.06 -12.53
CA ALA A 141 -11.89 -13.27 -11.72
C ALA A 141 -11.30 -12.97 -10.33
N ALA A 142 -10.35 -12.02 -10.26
CA ALA A 142 -9.80 -11.56 -8.99
C ALA A 142 -10.87 -10.89 -8.12
N CYS A 143 -11.70 -10.00 -8.69
CA CYS A 143 -12.77 -9.33 -7.97
C CYS A 143 -13.88 -10.28 -7.52
N ALA A 144 -14.26 -11.25 -8.35
CA ALA A 144 -15.26 -12.25 -8.00
C ALA A 144 -14.87 -13.08 -6.78
N SER A 145 -13.58 -13.37 -6.61
CA SER A 145 -13.07 -14.20 -5.51
C SER A 145 -12.60 -13.39 -4.29
N LEU A 146 -12.40 -12.07 -4.43
CA LEU A 146 -11.80 -11.25 -3.38
C LEU A 146 -12.55 -11.34 -2.03
N PRO A 147 -13.90 -11.20 -1.97
CA PRO A 147 -14.62 -11.20 -0.68
C PRO A 147 -14.40 -12.46 0.15
N GLU A 148 -14.33 -13.62 -0.48
CA GLU A 148 -14.04 -14.88 0.20
C GLU A 148 -12.54 -15.02 0.51
N ALA A 149 -11.68 -14.66 -0.46
CA ALA A 149 -10.24 -14.82 -0.34
C ALA A 149 -9.68 -14.01 0.84
N ILE A 150 -10.05 -12.74 0.96
CA ILE A 150 -9.58 -11.80 2.00
C ILE A 150 -9.93 -12.22 3.43
N ALA A 151 -10.93 -13.09 3.61
CA ALA A 151 -11.28 -13.64 4.92
C ALA A 151 -10.35 -14.78 5.38
N ARG A 152 -9.50 -15.34 4.51
CA ARG A 152 -8.68 -16.51 4.81
C ARG A 152 -7.49 -16.16 5.73
N PRO A 153 -6.98 -17.12 6.53
CA PRO A 153 -5.89 -16.89 7.49
C PRO A 153 -4.62 -16.25 6.91
N ARG A 154 -4.32 -16.47 5.63
CA ARG A 154 -3.17 -15.87 4.94
C ARG A 154 -3.23 -14.34 4.84
N TYR A 155 -4.38 -13.72 5.13
CA TYR A 155 -4.57 -12.26 5.19
C TYR A 155 -4.87 -11.76 6.61
N ALA A 156 -4.75 -12.60 7.64
CA ALA A 156 -4.86 -12.20 9.04
C ALA A 156 -3.51 -11.67 9.53
N LEU A 157 -3.21 -10.41 9.19
CA LEU A 157 -1.95 -9.73 9.53
C LEU A 157 -1.66 -9.74 11.03
N ASP A 158 -2.69 -9.58 11.85
CA ASP A 158 -2.58 -9.64 13.31
C ASP A 158 -2.01 -10.98 13.79
N LYS A 159 -2.43 -12.09 13.18
CA LYS A 159 -1.93 -13.44 13.50
C LYS A 159 -0.54 -13.68 12.94
N LEU A 160 -0.28 -13.22 11.72
CA LEU A 160 1.03 -13.35 11.08
C LEU A 160 2.11 -12.55 11.82
N LEU A 161 1.76 -11.39 12.37
CA LEU A 161 2.65 -10.56 13.17
C LEU A 161 2.87 -11.15 14.58
N ALA A 162 1.85 -11.76 15.18
CA ALA A 162 1.99 -12.41 16.48
C ALA A 162 2.80 -13.72 16.41
N GLY A 163 2.64 -14.49 15.33
CA GLY A 163 3.30 -15.79 15.15
C GLY A 163 4.83 -15.71 14.96
N SER A 164 5.40 -14.53 14.73
CA SER A 164 6.86 -14.34 14.71
C SER A 164 7.47 -14.05 16.08
N ALA A 165 6.64 -13.70 17.07
CA ALA A 165 7.09 -13.40 18.43
C ALA A 165 7.29 -14.66 19.29
N GLU A 166 6.84 -15.83 18.83
CA GLU A 166 7.12 -17.09 19.51
C GLU A 166 8.58 -17.50 19.27
N PRO A 167 9.41 -17.62 20.32
CA PRO A 167 10.75 -18.17 20.16
C PRO A 167 10.61 -19.61 19.68
N GLU A 168 11.20 -19.87 18.52
CA GLU A 168 11.31 -21.21 17.94
C GLU A 168 12.03 -22.09 18.97
N THR A 169 11.25 -22.83 19.76
CA THR A 169 11.81 -23.87 20.62
C THR A 169 12.23 -24.95 19.64
N PRO A 170 13.54 -25.21 19.45
CA PRO A 170 13.96 -26.24 18.52
C PRO A 170 13.28 -27.54 18.93
N PRO A 171 12.67 -28.29 18.00
CA PRO A 171 12.18 -29.61 18.33
C PRO A 171 13.37 -30.41 18.87
N ASN A 172 13.31 -30.79 20.14
CA ASN A 172 14.27 -31.66 20.78
C ASN A 172 14.47 -32.90 19.90
N GLY A 173 15.58 -32.97 19.14
CA GLY A 173 15.92 -34.18 18.40
C GLY A 173 16.58 -34.06 17.03
N VAL A 174 17.16 -32.94 16.61
CA VAL A 174 18.03 -32.96 15.41
C VAL A 174 19.47 -32.70 15.82
N ALA A 175 20.23 -33.80 15.89
CA ALA A 175 21.68 -33.77 15.99
C ALA A 175 22.27 -32.85 14.92
N ALA A 176 23.27 -32.06 15.32
CA ALA A 176 24.00 -31.15 14.44
C ALA A 176 24.39 -31.85 13.13
N ALA A 177 23.83 -31.38 12.01
CA ALA A 177 24.23 -31.84 10.70
C ALA A 177 25.72 -31.51 10.51
N ALA A 178 26.50 -32.52 10.15
CA ALA A 178 27.91 -32.38 9.83
C ALA A 178 28.14 -31.31 8.74
N PRO A 179 29.27 -30.59 8.76
CA PRO A 179 29.56 -29.60 7.73
C PRO A 179 29.64 -30.25 6.34
N ALA A 180 29.15 -29.51 5.33
CA ALA A 180 29.11 -29.94 3.94
C ALA A 180 30.50 -30.37 3.41
N PRO A 181 30.57 -31.39 2.53
CA PRO A 181 31.84 -31.82 1.95
C PRO A 181 32.37 -30.76 0.98
N THR A 182 33.55 -30.20 1.28
CA THR A 182 34.30 -29.33 0.38
C THR A 182 34.73 -30.15 -0.84
N MET A 183 34.30 -29.76 -2.05
CA MET A 183 34.82 -30.36 -3.28
C MET A 183 36.32 -30.08 -3.38
N GLN A 184 37.14 -31.12 -3.29
CA GLN A 184 38.55 -31.06 -3.65
C GLN A 184 38.70 -30.94 -5.16
N LYS A 185 39.35 -29.87 -5.60
CA LYS A 185 39.80 -29.66 -6.98
C LYS A 185 40.83 -30.77 -7.32
N PRO A 186 40.71 -31.49 -8.45
CA PRO A 186 41.74 -32.45 -8.85
C PRO A 186 43.03 -31.72 -9.20
N ALA A 187 44.16 -32.23 -8.69
CA ALA A 187 45.49 -31.89 -9.17
C ALA A 187 45.76 -32.64 -10.49
N GLU A 188 46.60 -32.02 -11.33
CA GLU A 188 47.08 -32.44 -12.66
C GLU A 188 47.25 -33.94 -12.92
#